data_AF-A0A7X2MSV7-F1
#
_entry.id   AF-A0A7X2MSV7-F1
#
_cell.length_a   1.000
_cell.length_b   1.000
_cell.length_c   1.000
_cell.angle_alpha   90.00
_cell.angle_beta   90.00
_cell.angle_gamma   90.00
#
_symmetry.space_group_name_H-M   'P 1'
#
loop_
_entity.id
_entity.type
_entity.pdbx_description
1 polymer ?
#
loop_
_entity_poly.entity_id
_entity_poly.type
_entity_poly.pdbx_seq_one_letter_code
_entity_poly.pdbx_strand_id
1 'polypeptide(L)'
;MESLQHRLASATLGETLADVTRQIQANPANADLRAAFVQLLCLSGNWARAQTQLQSWLALSPQAQPTINLLQQAIAGELQRDAVLRGEAGPVLPGSAWHWCDTLLAALQAEVAGDVARGSTLRAE
;
A
#
# COMPACT_ATOMS: atom_id res chain seq x y z
N MET A 1 0.39 -23.39 -11.21
CA MET A 1 -0.14 -22.15 -10.61
C MET A 1 -0.06 -21.08 -11.69
N GLU A 2 -1.19 -20.55 -12.13
CA GLU A 2 -1.21 -19.46 -13.12
C GLU A 2 -0.64 -18.20 -12.46
N SER A 3 0.37 -17.59 -13.06
CA SER A 3 1.05 -16.43 -12.44
C SER A 3 0.13 -15.21 -12.40
N LEU A 4 0.34 -14.31 -11.43
CA LEU A 4 -0.48 -13.10 -11.26
C LEU A 4 -0.48 -12.22 -12.52
N GLN A 5 0.66 -12.15 -13.22
CA GLN A 5 0.80 -11.49 -14.53
C GLN A 5 -0.16 -12.05 -15.59
N HIS A 6 -0.36 -13.37 -15.62
CA HIS A 6 -1.20 -14.01 -16.64
C HIS A 6 -2.68 -13.71 -16.39
N ARG A 7 -3.08 -13.68 -15.12
CA ARG A 7 -4.46 -13.36 -14.72
C ARG A 7 -4.82 -11.89 -15.02
N LEU A 8 -3.87 -10.98 -14.79
CA LEU A 8 -4.05 -9.56 -15.10
C LEU A 8 -3.92 -9.24 -16.59
N ALA A 9 -3.39 -10.16 -17.41
CA ALA A 9 -3.32 -9.97 -18.86
C ALA A 9 -4.68 -10.14 -19.55
N SER A 10 -5.60 -10.88 -18.95
CA SER A 10 -6.90 -11.24 -19.54
C SER A 10 -8.11 -10.66 -18.80
N ALA A 11 -7.90 -10.06 -17.62
CA ALA A 11 -8.95 -9.49 -16.79
C ALA A 11 -8.45 -8.25 -16.03
N THR A 12 -9.38 -7.37 -15.68
CA THR A 12 -9.10 -6.22 -14.82
C THR A 12 -8.73 -6.67 -13.40
N LEU A 13 -8.11 -5.77 -12.63
CA LEU A 13 -7.81 -6.01 -11.21
C LEU A 13 -9.08 -6.33 -10.40
N GLY A 14 -10.18 -5.62 -10.67
CA GLY A 14 -11.46 -5.84 -10.00
C GLY A 14 -12.07 -7.21 -10.29
N GLU A 15 -12.08 -7.62 -11.56
CA GLU A 15 -12.53 -8.96 -11.97
C GLU A 15 -11.67 -10.06 -11.36
N THR A 16 -10.35 -9.87 -11.35
CA THR A 16 -9.40 -10.82 -10.75
C THR A 16 -9.62 -10.95 -9.24
N LEU A 17 -9.87 -9.84 -8.53
CA LEU A 17 -10.21 -9.85 -7.11
C LEU A 17 -11.52 -10.59 -6.82
N ALA A 18 -12.56 -10.35 -7.62
CA ALA A 18 -13.84 -11.03 -7.49
C ALA A 18 -13.69 -12.54 -7.72
N ASP A 19 -12.92 -12.92 -8.73
CA ASP A 19 -12.63 -14.31 -9.04
C ASP A 19 -11.86 -15.02 -7.92
N VAL A 20 -10.75 -14.45 -7.42
CA VAL A 20 -10.04 -15.01 -6.26
C VAL A 20 -10.96 -15.13 -5.05
N THR A 21 -11.82 -14.13 -4.81
CA THR A 21 -12.75 -14.17 -3.68
C THR A 21 -13.69 -15.38 -3.78
N ARG A 22 -14.25 -15.66 -4.95
CA ARG A 22 -15.09 -16.86 -5.18
C ARG A 22 -14.31 -18.15 -4.95
N GLN A 23 -13.07 -18.22 -5.44
CA GLN A 23 -12.23 -19.41 -5.25
C GLN A 23 -11.88 -19.63 -3.76
N ILE A 24 -11.63 -18.56 -3.00
CA ILE A 24 -11.41 -18.64 -1.55
C ILE A 24 -12.68 -19.11 -0.83
N GLN A 25 -13.86 -18.63 -1.22
CA GLN A 25 -15.12 -19.08 -0.64
C GLN A 25 -15.34 -20.59 -0.84
N ALA A 26 -14.96 -21.11 -2.02
CA ALA A 26 -15.02 -22.54 -2.30
C ALA A 26 -13.91 -23.34 -1.60
N ASN A 27 -12.74 -22.76 -1.38
CA ASN A 27 -11.60 -23.43 -0.74
C ASN A 27 -10.86 -22.50 0.25
N PRO A 28 -11.42 -22.29 1.45
CA PRO A 28 -10.92 -21.26 2.39
C PRO A 28 -9.56 -21.58 3.01
N ALA A 29 -9.14 -22.86 2.99
CA ALA A 29 -7.87 -23.35 3.53
C ALA A 29 -6.72 -23.29 2.52
N ASN A 30 -6.96 -22.82 1.30
CA ASN A 30 -5.91 -22.70 0.29
C ASN A 30 -5.04 -21.45 0.56
N ALA A 31 -3.80 -21.70 1.00
CA ALA A 31 -2.83 -20.64 1.30
C ALA A 31 -2.41 -19.83 0.06
N ASP A 32 -2.30 -20.46 -1.12
CA ASP A 32 -1.89 -19.77 -2.35
C ASP A 32 -2.95 -18.78 -2.83
N LEU A 33 -4.24 -19.13 -2.70
CA LEU A 33 -5.33 -18.21 -2.98
C LEU A 33 -5.31 -17.00 -2.04
N ARG A 34 -4.98 -17.22 -0.76
CA ARG A 34 -4.86 -16.14 0.24
C ARG A 34 -3.66 -15.24 -0.06
N ALA A 35 -2.52 -15.82 -0.46
CA ALA A 35 -1.35 -15.07 -0.91
C ALA A 35 -1.69 -14.19 -2.12
N ALA A 36 -2.32 -14.75 -3.15
CA ALA A 36 -2.75 -14.01 -4.33
C ALA A 36 -3.75 -12.89 -3.98
N PHE A 37 -4.69 -13.17 -3.07
CA PHE A 37 -5.67 -12.19 -2.62
C PHE A 37 -5.02 -11.00 -1.92
N VAL A 38 -4.09 -11.25 -0.99
CA VAL A 38 -3.31 -10.20 -0.32
C VAL A 38 -2.58 -9.33 -1.35
N GLN A 39 -1.89 -9.95 -2.32
CA GLN A 39 -1.15 -9.21 -3.36
C GLN A 39 -2.07 -8.33 -4.20
N LEU A 40 -3.23 -8.83 -4.61
CA LEU A 40 -4.23 -8.05 -5.36
C LEU A 40 -4.83 -6.91 -4.51
N LEU A 41 -5.04 -7.13 -3.21
CA LEU A 41 -5.51 -6.07 -2.31
C LEU A 41 -4.47 -4.94 -2.20
N CYS A 42 -3.18 -5.29 -2.08
CA CYS A 42 -2.10 -4.31 -2.12
C CYS A 42 -2.07 -3.52 -3.44
N LEU A 43 -2.22 -4.20 -4.59
CA LEU A 43 -2.29 -3.52 -5.88
C LEU A 43 -3.50 -2.59 -6.01
N SER A 44 -4.63 -2.94 -5.38
CA SER A 44 -5.84 -2.10 -5.38
C SER A 44 -5.81 -0.95 -4.38
N GLY A 45 -4.76 -0.83 -3.57
CA GLY A 45 -4.67 0.14 -2.48
C GLY A 45 -5.60 -0.14 -1.29
N ASN A 46 -6.17 -1.35 -1.19
CA ASN A 46 -7.06 -1.72 -0.10
C ASN A 46 -6.26 -2.18 1.15
N TRP A 47 -5.56 -1.22 1.77
CA TRP A 47 -4.59 -1.45 2.83
C TRP A 47 -5.18 -2.13 4.08
N ALA A 48 -6.35 -1.65 4.54
CA ALA A 48 -6.99 -2.18 5.73
C ALA A 48 -7.32 -3.67 5.55
N ARG A 49 -7.91 -4.03 4.41
CA ARG A 49 -8.26 -5.42 4.12
C ARG A 49 -7.03 -6.28 3.86
N ALA A 50 -6.00 -5.74 3.20
CA ALA A 50 -4.73 -6.44 3.01
C ALA A 50 -4.10 -6.84 4.36
N GLN A 51 -4.05 -5.91 5.32
CA GLN A 51 -3.55 -6.17 6.68
C GLN A 51 -4.31 -7.28 7.41
N THR A 52 -5.65 -7.29 7.32
CA THR A 52 -6.45 -8.39 7.89
C THR A 52 -6.11 -9.73 7.24
N GLN A 53 -5.98 -9.77 5.91
CA GLN A 53 -5.73 -11.01 5.18
C GLN A 53 -4.31 -11.55 5.36
N LEU A 54 -3.33 -10.71 5.69
CA LEU A 54 -1.98 -11.16 6.07
C LEU A 54 -2.03 -12.14 7.25
N GLN A 55 -2.84 -11.86 8.28
CA GLN A 55 -3.00 -12.77 9.42
C GLN A 55 -3.62 -14.12 9.01
N SER A 56 -4.62 -14.07 8.11
CA SER A 56 -5.24 -15.29 7.56
C SER A 56 -4.25 -16.11 6.72
N TRP A 57 -3.38 -15.45 5.95
CA TRP A 57 -2.34 -16.14 5.19
C TRP A 57 -1.30 -16.77 6.11
N LEU A 58 -0.84 -16.05 7.15
CA LEU A 58 0.13 -16.58 8.12
C LEU A 58 -0.38 -17.85 8.81
N ALA A 59 -1.65 -17.84 9.22
CA ALA A 59 -2.28 -18.98 9.89
C ALA A 59 -2.31 -20.24 9.01
N LEU A 60 -2.43 -20.08 7.68
CA LEU A 60 -2.45 -21.19 6.72
C LEU A 60 -1.05 -21.60 6.26
N SER A 61 -0.07 -20.69 6.33
CA SER A 61 1.29 -20.94 5.88
C SER A 61 2.30 -20.19 6.75
N PRO A 62 2.69 -20.76 7.91
CA PRO A 62 3.65 -20.11 8.82
C PRO A 62 5.01 -19.82 8.18
N GLN A 63 5.42 -20.62 7.18
CA GLN A 63 6.62 -20.40 6.38
C GLN A 63 6.61 -19.09 5.58
N ALA A 64 5.45 -18.46 5.39
CA ALA A 64 5.32 -17.16 4.71
C ALA A 64 5.66 -15.96 5.62
N GLN A 65 6.01 -16.18 6.90
CA GLN A 65 6.30 -15.12 7.87
C GLN A 65 7.26 -14.03 7.34
N PRO A 66 8.38 -14.34 6.66
CA PRO A 66 9.27 -13.30 6.15
C PRO A 66 8.58 -12.37 5.14
N THR A 67 7.80 -12.95 4.22
CA THR A 67 7.02 -12.19 3.22
C THR A 67 5.94 -11.35 3.87
N ILE A 68 5.28 -11.88 4.90
CA ILE A 68 4.25 -11.16 5.65
C ILE A 68 4.85 -9.96 6.38
N ASN A 69 5.99 -10.12 7.04
CA ASN A 69 6.69 -9.00 7.70
C ASN A 69 7.03 -7.89 6.71
N LEU A 70 7.57 -8.26 5.54
CA LEU A 70 7.89 -7.30 4.48
C LEU A 70 6.64 -6.54 4.00
N LEU A 71 5.54 -7.26 3.74
CA LEU A 71 4.29 -6.63 3.29
C LEU A 71 3.66 -5.74 4.37
N GLN A 72 3.73 -6.12 5.64
CA GLN A 72 3.27 -5.26 6.74
C GLN A 72 4.02 -3.94 6.80
N GLN A 73 5.36 -3.98 6.68
CA GLN A 73 6.20 -2.78 6.65
C GLN A 73 5.92 -1.93 5.43
N ALA A 74 5.77 -2.54 4.25
CA ALA A 74 5.44 -1.83 3.02
C ALA A 74 4.07 -1.14 3.12
N ILE A 75 3.04 -1.82 3.63
CA ILE A 75 1.71 -1.23 3.82
C ILE A 75 1.77 -0.08 4.84
N ALA A 76 2.51 -0.21 5.93
CA ALA A 76 2.71 0.88 6.88
C ALA A 76 3.38 2.10 6.23
N GLY A 77 4.38 1.87 5.37
CA GLY A 77 5.02 2.91 4.58
C GLY A 77 4.06 3.62 3.62
N GLU A 78 3.16 2.88 2.98
CA GLU A 78 2.12 3.44 2.11
C GLU A 78 1.11 4.31 2.87
N LEU A 79 0.68 3.87 4.06
CA LEU A 79 -0.19 4.66 4.93
C LEU A 79 0.50 5.94 5.42
N GLN A 80 1.79 5.85 5.77
CA GLN A 80 2.58 7.04 6.11
C GLN A 80 2.70 7.98 4.91
N ARG A 81 2.95 7.45 3.71
CA ARG A 81 3.06 8.24 2.49
C ARG A 81 1.77 9.00 2.19
N ASP A 82 0.61 8.35 2.34
CA ASP A 82 -0.68 9.01 2.16
C ASP A 82 -0.87 10.16 3.17
N ALA A 83 -0.59 9.94 4.46
CA ALA A 83 -0.66 10.98 5.48
C ALA A 83 0.28 12.16 5.20
N VAL A 84 1.50 11.88 4.72
CA VAL A 84 2.46 12.92 4.31
C VAL A 84 1.93 13.72 3.13
N LEU A 85 1.42 13.05 2.09
CA LEU A 85 0.88 13.69 0.89
C LEU A 85 -0.39 14.50 1.17
N ARG A 86 -1.12 14.17 2.25
CA ARG A 86 -2.24 14.97 2.77
C ARG A 86 -1.79 16.15 3.65
N GLY A 87 -0.48 16.29 3.91
CA GLY A 87 0.07 17.32 4.80
C GLY A 87 -0.17 17.05 6.30
N GLU A 88 -0.69 15.87 6.65
CA GLU A 88 -1.09 15.48 8.00
C GLU A 88 0.07 14.88 8.82
N ALA A 89 1.16 14.47 8.16
CA ALA A 89 2.36 13.92 8.79
C ALA A 89 3.64 14.37 8.07
N GLY A 90 4.80 14.21 8.72
CA GLY A 90 6.12 14.41 8.12
C GLY A 90 6.73 13.11 7.59
N PRO A 91 7.55 13.15 6.51
CA PRO A 91 8.25 11.97 6.03
C PRO A 91 9.34 11.52 7.01
N VAL A 92 9.56 10.21 7.11
CA VAL A 92 10.69 9.65 7.86
C VAL A 92 11.86 9.46 6.91
N LEU A 93 12.94 10.21 7.13
CA LEU A 93 14.11 10.21 6.25
C LEU A 93 15.33 9.62 6.98
N PRO A 94 16.24 8.96 6.26
CA PRO A 94 17.48 8.48 6.85
C PRO A 94 18.42 9.65 7.17
N GLY A 95 18.86 9.77 8.42
CA GLY A 95 19.69 10.90 8.88
C GLY A 95 18.85 12.16 9.16
N SER A 96 19.51 13.28 9.46
CA SER A 96 18.85 14.42 10.16
C SER A 96 19.05 15.81 9.53
N ALA A 97 19.16 15.94 8.20
CA ALA A 97 19.45 17.24 7.61
C ALA A 97 18.90 17.45 6.17
N TRP A 98 17.66 17.06 5.91
CA TRP A 98 17.05 17.20 4.60
C TRP A 98 16.23 18.48 4.49
N HIS A 99 16.88 19.64 4.54
CA HIS A 99 16.20 20.95 4.55
C HIS A 99 15.24 21.13 3.36
N TRP A 100 15.62 20.65 2.17
CA TRP A 100 14.74 20.69 1.00
C TRP A 100 13.45 19.88 1.19
N CYS A 101 13.47 18.79 1.97
CA CYS A 101 12.25 18.04 2.30
C CYS A 101 11.34 18.83 3.21
N ASP A 102 11.90 19.53 4.20
CA ASP A 102 11.12 20.38 5.11
C ASP A 102 10.45 21.52 4.35
N THR A 103 11.16 22.14 3.40
CA THR A 103 10.61 23.16 2.51
C THR A 103 9.49 22.60 1.62
N LEU A 104 9.68 21.43 1.00
CA LEU A 104 8.64 20.81 0.17
C LEU A 104 7.41 20.38 0.98
N LEU A 105 7.60 19.90 2.22
CA LEU A 105 6.50 19.59 3.12
C LEU A 105 5.71 20.84 3.50
N ALA A 106 6.40 21.93 3.84
CA ALA A 106 5.77 23.21 4.15
C ALA A 106 4.99 23.75 2.93
N ALA A 107 5.53 23.57 1.72
CA ALA A 107 4.84 23.94 0.48
C ALA A 107 3.55 23.13 0.28
N LEU A 108 3.64 21.81 0.45
CA LEU A 108 2.49 20.91 0.36
C LEU A 108 1.41 21.29 1.39
N GLN A 109 1.79 21.57 2.64
CA GLN A 109 0.86 21.98 3.69
C GLN A 109 0.17 23.32 3.38
N ALA A 110 0.90 24.28 2.80
CA ALA A 110 0.31 25.54 2.35
C ALA A 110 -0.73 25.32 1.24
N GLU A 111 -0.43 24.46 0.26
CA GLU A 111 -1.37 24.11 -0.82
C GLU A 111 -2.62 23.39 -0.30
N VAL A 112 -2.46 22.44 0.63
CA VAL A 112 -3.59 21.75 1.28
C VAL A 112 -4.48 22.72 2.06
N ALA A 113 -3.89 23.76 2.67
CA ALA A 113 -4.61 24.83 3.35
C ALA A 113 -5.27 25.85 2.38
N GLY A 114 -5.05 25.72 1.07
CA GLY A 114 -5.58 26.62 0.04
C GLY A 114 -4.68 27.82 -0.30
N ASP A 115 -3.52 27.97 0.35
CA ASP A 115 -2.53 29.01 0.06
C ASP A 115 -1.56 28.57 -1.04
N VAL A 116 -2.10 28.46 -2.26
CA VAL A 116 -1.36 28.01 -3.45
C VAL A 116 -0.19 28.94 -3.79
N ALA A 117 -0.32 30.24 -3.51
CA ALA A 117 0.72 31.22 -3.76
C ALA A 117 1.95 30.96 -2.88
N ARG A 118 1.75 30.80 -1.57
CA ARG A 118 2.83 30.45 -0.65
C ARG A 118 3.45 29.10 -0.98
N GLY A 119 2.63 28.10 -1.31
CA GLY A 119 3.12 26.79 -1.74
C GLY A 119 4.05 26.88 -2.95
N SER A 120 3.64 27.64 -3.97
CA SER A 120 4.44 27.86 -5.17
C SER A 120 5.76 28.58 -4.89
N THR A 121 5.75 29.58 -4.00
CA THR A 121 6.98 30.28 -3.57
C THR A 121 7.94 29.32 -2.88
N LEU A 122 7.47 28.53 -1.92
CA LEU A 122 8.31 27.57 -1.18
C LEU A 122 8.92 26.50 -2.11
N ARG A 123 8.21 26.07 -3.17
CA ARG A 123 8.77 25.12 -4.16
C ARG A 123 9.83 25.71 -5.07
N ALA A 124 9.93 27.04 -5.16
CA ALA A 124 10.89 27.73 -6.00
C ALA A 124 12.21 28.06 -5.29
N GLU A 125 12.28 27.83 -3.97
CA GLU A 125 13.50 27.92 -3.14
C GLU A 125 14.44 26.73 -3.38
#